data_AF-A0AAV2R207-F1
#
_entry.id   AF-A0AAV2R207-F1
#
_cell.length_a   1.000
_cell.length_b   1.000
_cell.length_c   1.000
_cell.angle_alpha   90.00
_cell.angle_beta   90.00
_cell.angle_gamma   90.00
#
_symmetry.space_group_name_H-M   'P 1'
#
loop_
_entity.id
_entity.type
_entity.pdbx_description
1 polymer ?
#
loop_
_entity_poly.entity_id
_entity_poly.type
_entity_poly.pdbx_seq_one_letter_code
_entity_poly.pdbx_strand_id
1 'polypeptide(L)'
;RKKFSLHNLSIYDLNSCKANCFLWDETMALKGSNEINSCLLKWIELNKSDGFKNLIIFADNCAGQNKNIYVVLNCLRLLQLGDFDSIKIEFMVAGHSYMPCDRAFGSIEKKIRKQATINNPDEYAKLIQTATTGGINVVRMTQEDFYDIKALSIIVY
;
A
#
# COMPACT_ATOMS: atom_id res chain seq x y z
N ARG A 1 11.66 24.89 -10.91
CA ARG A 1 11.41 23.66 -11.72
C ARG A 1 10.71 22.66 -10.80
N LYS A 2 9.42 22.35 -11.02
CA LYS A 2 8.68 21.40 -10.17
C LYS A 2 9.22 20.00 -10.45
N LYS A 3 9.63 19.27 -9.42
CA LYS A 3 10.14 17.90 -9.54
C LYS A 3 8.95 16.96 -9.64
N PHE A 4 8.97 16.05 -10.62
CA PHE A 4 7.94 15.02 -10.80
C PHE A 4 7.80 14.20 -9.52
N SER A 5 6.58 14.09 -9.01
CA SER A 5 6.32 13.42 -7.73
C SER A 5 5.97 11.95 -7.95
N LEU A 6 6.83 11.04 -7.48
CA LEU A 6 6.50 9.62 -7.36
C LEU A 6 5.91 9.33 -5.96
N HIS A 7 4.98 8.41 -5.89
CA HIS A 7 4.26 8.00 -4.70
C HIS A 7 4.53 6.51 -4.45
N ASN A 8 4.61 6.13 -3.17
CA ASN A 8 4.91 4.76 -2.76
C ASN A 8 4.08 4.41 -1.52
N LEU A 9 3.29 3.35 -1.60
CA LEU A 9 2.69 2.69 -0.45
C LEU A 9 3.38 1.34 -0.21
N SER A 10 3.77 1.07 1.04
CA SER A 10 4.33 -0.23 1.42
C SER A 10 3.33 -1.08 2.18
N ILE A 11 3.14 -2.32 1.75
CA ILE A 11 2.41 -3.37 2.46
C ILE A 11 3.41 -4.49 2.75
N TYR A 12 3.63 -4.77 4.04
CA TYR A 12 4.47 -5.88 4.47
C TYR A 12 3.58 -7.07 4.81
N ASP A 13 3.77 -8.17 4.10
CA ASP A 13 3.10 -9.43 4.41
C ASP A 13 3.89 -10.18 5.48
N LEU A 14 3.27 -10.35 6.65
CA LEU A 14 3.84 -11.04 7.80
C LEU A 14 3.93 -12.56 7.59
N ASN A 15 3.07 -13.15 6.76
CA ASN A 15 3.09 -14.60 6.51
C ASN A 15 4.27 -14.97 5.62
N SER A 16 4.45 -14.26 4.50
CA SER A 16 5.57 -14.49 3.58
C SER A 16 6.86 -13.77 3.98
N CYS A 17 6.83 -12.90 4.99
CA CYS A 17 7.92 -12.00 5.38
C CYS A 17 8.41 -11.09 4.24
N LYS A 18 7.53 -10.71 3.30
CA LYS A 18 7.89 -9.92 2.11
C LYS A 18 7.33 -8.50 2.16
N ALA A 19 8.17 -7.54 1.78
CA ALA A 19 7.75 -6.16 1.56
C ALA A 19 7.26 -6.00 0.11
N ASN A 20 6.08 -5.40 -0.05
CA ASN A 20 5.50 -5.01 -1.33
C ASN A 20 5.40 -3.48 -1.37
N CYS A 21 5.94 -2.85 -2.41
CA CYS A 21 5.85 -1.41 -2.66
C CYS A 21 5.00 -1.17 -3.90
N PHE A 22 3.93 -0.41 -3.75
CA PHE A 22 3.03 0.00 -4.81
C PHE A 22 3.40 1.41 -5.24
N LEU A 23 3.84 1.56 -6.49
CA LEU A 23 4.36 2.80 -7.05
C LEU A 23 3.41 3.38 -8.09
N TRP A 24 3.20 4.69 -8.01
CA TRP A 24 2.50 5.49 -9.01
C TRP A 24 3.04 6.90 -9.02
N ASP A 25 2.68 7.68 -10.02
CA ASP A 25 3.04 9.08 -10.09
C ASP A 25 1.83 10.00 -9.99
N GLU A 26 2.13 11.28 -9.81
CA GLU A 26 1.13 12.34 -9.65
C GLU A 26 0.21 12.55 -10.87
N THR A 27 0.53 11.97 -12.04
CA THR A 27 -0.33 12.01 -13.22
C THR A 27 -1.40 10.91 -13.20
N MET A 28 -1.16 9.83 -12.45
CA MET A 28 -2.07 8.69 -12.35
C MET A 28 -3.11 8.89 -11.24
N ALA A 29 -2.67 9.27 -10.04
CA ALA A 29 -3.52 9.45 -8.88
C ALA A 29 -2.87 10.35 -7.83
N LEU A 30 -3.67 10.76 -6.84
CA LEU A 30 -3.22 11.64 -5.75
C LEU A 30 -2.61 10.82 -4.60
N LYS A 31 -2.56 11.41 -3.41
CA LYS A 31 -2.25 10.73 -2.16
C LYS A 31 -3.42 10.88 -1.21
N GLY A 32 -4.19 9.81 -1.02
CA GLY A 32 -5.31 9.82 -0.11
C GLY A 32 -5.88 8.44 0.12
N SER A 33 -7.02 8.41 0.79
CA SER A 33 -7.71 7.18 1.16
C SER A 33 -8.05 6.27 -0.02
N ASN A 34 -8.38 6.83 -1.19
CA ASN A 34 -8.74 6.03 -2.37
C ASN A 34 -7.54 5.25 -2.87
N GLU A 35 -6.37 5.87 -2.93
CA GLU A 35 -5.14 5.22 -3.38
C GLU A 35 -4.66 4.16 -2.40
N ILE A 36 -4.79 4.41 -1.08
CA ILE A 36 -4.48 3.40 -0.04
C ILE A 36 -5.34 2.15 -0.22
N ASN A 37 -6.65 2.34 -0.34
CA ASN A 37 -7.59 1.23 -0.54
C ASN A 37 -7.37 0.49 -1.86
N SER A 38 -7.09 1.23 -2.93
CA SER A 38 -6.79 0.66 -4.25
C SER A 38 -5.55 -0.22 -4.21
N CYS A 39 -4.48 0.23 -3.55
CA CYS A 39 -3.28 -0.59 -3.34
C CYS A 39 -3.56 -1.83 -2.47
N LEU A 40 -4.38 -1.70 -1.43
CA LEU A 40 -4.80 -2.84 -0.60
C LEU A 40 -5.58 -3.87 -1.42
N LEU A 41 -6.54 -3.42 -2.23
CA LEU A 41 -7.30 -4.29 -3.13
C LEU A 41 -6.38 -4.98 -4.14
N LYS A 42 -5.42 -4.24 -4.71
CA LYS A 42 -4.44 -4.80 -5.63
C LYS A 42 -3.60 -5.88 -4.97
N TRP A 43 -3.15 -5.66 -3.73
CA TRP A 43 -2.43 -6.68 -2.97
C TRP A 43 -3.29 -7.93 -2.75
N ILE A 44 -4.56 -7.76 -2.36
CA ILE A 44 -5.49 -8.88 -2.16
C ILE A 44 -5.70 -9.66 -3.46
N GLU A 45 -5.92 -8.97 -4.58
CA GLU A 45 -6.10 -9.57 -5.90
C GLU A 45 -4.88 -10.42 -6.30
N LEU A 46 -3.67 -9.86 -6.14
CA LEU A 46 -2.42 -10.52 -6.48
C LEU A 46 -2.13 -11.77 -5.63
N ASN A 47 -2.69 -11.86 -4.42
CA ASN A 47 -2.49 -12.98 -3.50
C ASN A 47 -3.76 -13.84 -3.34
N LYS A 48 -4.82 -13.61 -4.13
CA LYS A 48 -6.11 -14.30 -3.98
C LYS A 48 -6.01 -15.82 -4.11
N SER A 49 -5.05 -16.31 -4.89
CA SER A 49 -4.77 -17.74 -5.08
C SER A 49 -4.38 -18.47 -3.79
N ASP A 50 -3.91 -17.74 -2.78
CA ASP A 50 -3.41 -18.32 -1.53
C ASP A 50 -4.57 -18.77 -0.62
N GLY A 51 -5.81 -18.40 -0.95
CA GLY A 51 -7.03 -18.93 -0.33
C GLY A 51 -7.22 -18.53 1.13
N PHE A 52 -6.57 -17.48 1.61
CA PHE A 52 -6.72 -17.02 2.99
C PHE A 52 -8.11 -16.41 3.20
N LYS A 53 -8.80 -16.85 4.26
CA LYS A 53 -10.16 -16.41 4.61
C LYS A 53 -10.22 -15.42 5.78
N ASN A 54 -9.13 -15.25 6.50
CA ASN A 54 -9.03 -14.31 7.60
C ASN A 54 -7.93 -13.30 7.31
N LEU A 55 -8.24 -12.02 7.35
CA LEU A 55 -7.29 -10.93 7.10
C LEU A 55 -7.09 -10.09 8.36
N ILE A 56 -5.84 -9.90 8.78
CA ILE A 56 -5.48 -8.99 9.87
C ILE A 56 -4.61 -7.88 9.29
N ILE A 57 -5.07 -6.63 9.42
CA ILE A 57 -4.40 -5.44 8.91
C ILE A 57 -3.85 -4.65 10.10
N PHE A 58 -2.55 -4.42 10.11
CA PHE A 58 -1.90 -3.50 11.04
C PHE A 58 -1.59 -2.20 10.28
N ALA A 59 -2.07 -1.07 10.78
CA ALA A 59 -1.87 0.23 10.13
C ALA A 59 -1.49 1.31 11.13
N ASP A 60 -0.85 2.38 10.64
CA ASP A 60 -0.65 3.57 11.47
C ASP A 60 -1.97 4.30 11.76
N ASN A 61 -1.95 5.19 12.74
CA ASN A 61 -3.14 5.95 13.16
C ASN A 61 -3.40 7.19 12.29
N CYS A 62 -2.94 7.23 11.03
CA CYS A 62 -3.10 8.39 10.15
C CYS A 62 -4.54 8.50 9.64
N ALA A 63 -5.31 9.44 10.19
CA ALA A 63 -6.74 9.62 9.85
C ALA A 63 -6.99 9.92 8.36
N GLY A 64 -6.09 10.66 7.70
CA GLY A 64 -6.25 11.02 6.29
C GLY A 64 -6.04 9.86 5.30
N GLN A 65 -5.32 8.82 5.71
CA GLN A 65 -4.86 7.75 4.82
C GLN A 65 -5.38 6.37 5.25
N ASN A 66 -5.09 5.97 6.48
CA ASN A 66 -5.31 4.60 6.95
C ASN A 66 -6.52 4.50 7.89
N LYS A 67 -6.68 5.45 8.81
CA LYS A 67 -7.79 5.46 9.78
C LYS A 67 -8.94 6.35 9.31
N ASN A 68 -9.60 5.92 8.24
CA ASN A 68 -10.82 6.56 7.75
C ASN A 68 -11.92 5.53 7.49
N ILE A 69 -13.14 6.04 7.34
CA ILE A 69 -14.34 5.23 7.12
C ILE A 69 -14.28 4.42 5.82
N TYR A 70 -13.60 4.91 4.79
CA TYR A 70 -13.56 4.24 3.48
C TYR A 70 -12.73 2.96 3.53
N VAL A 71 -11.65 2.90 4.32
CA VAL A 71 -10.91 1.66 4.59
C VAL A 71 -11.81 0.61 5.24
N VAL A 72 -12.62 1.02 6.21
CA VAL A 72 -13.57 0.12 6.88
C VAL A 72 -14.66 -0.34 5.92
N LEU A 73 -15.26 0.56 5.14
CA LEU A 73 -16.30 0.24 4.16
C LEU A 73 -15.80 -0.72 3.07
N ASN A 74 -14.56 -0.54 2.61
CA ASN A 74 -13.93 -1.45 1.66
C ASN A 74 -13.76 -2.86 2.26
N CYS A 75 -13.35 -2.97 3.52
CA CYS A 75 -13.26 -4.26 4.21
C CYS A 75 -14.64 -4.92 4.36
N LEU A 76 -15.68 -4.16 4.72
CA LEU A 76 -17.05 -4.66 4.80
C LEU A 76 -17.54 -5.20 3.45
N ARG A 77 -17.24 -4.51 2.35
CA ARG A 77 -17.55 -4.98 0.99
C ARG A 77 -16.88 -6.32 0.69
N LEU A 78 -15.60 -6.48 1.04
CA LEU A 78 -14.87 -7.73 0.82
C LEU A 78 -15.48 -8.91 1.61
N LEU A 79 -15.99 -8.66 2.82
CA LEU A 79 -16.76 -9.64 3.59
C LEU A 79 -18.08 -10.00 2.89
N GLN A 80 -18.83 -8.99 2.43
CA GLN A 80 -20.11 -9.20 1.72
C GLN A 80 -19.96 -9.99 0.42
N LEU A 81 -18.84 -9.82 -0.29
CA LEU A 81 -18.52 -10.57 -1.51
C LEU A 81 -18.12 -12.03 -1.22
N GLY A 82 -17.93 -12.41 0.04
CA GLY A 82 -17.48 -13.75 0.44
C GLY A 82 -16.00 -14.02 0.15
N ASP A 83 -15.22 -12.96 -0.14
CA ASP A 83 -13.77 -13.09 -0.31
C ASP A 83 -13.11 -13.51 1.02
N PHE A 84 -13.58 -12.94 2.14
CA PHE A 84 -13.12 -13.24 3.49
C PHE A 84 -14.27 -13.62 4.44
N ASP A 85 -13.95 -14.44 5.44
CA ASP A 85 -14.84 -14.80 6.54
C ASP A 85 -14.69 -13.80 7.70
N SER A 86 -13.48 -13.26 7.90
CA SER A 86 -13.23 -12.20 8.88
C SER A 86 -12.12 -11.24 8.47
N ILE A 87 -12.29 -9.96 8.82
CA ILE A 87 -11.27 -8.93 8.64
C ILE A 87 -11.12 -8.17 9.95
N LYS A 88 -9.90 -8.08 10.48
CA LYS A 88 -9.55 -7.31 11.68
C LYS A 88 -8.59 -6.18 11.29
N ILE A 89 -8.84 -4.97 11.77
CA ILE A 89 -7.95 -3.82 11.57
C ILE A 89 -7.46 -3.34 12.92
N GLU A 90 -6.14 -3.30 13.11
CA GLU A 90 -5.48 -2.79 14.31
C GLU A 90 -4.69 -1.52 13.98
N PHE A 91 -5.02 -0.43 14.65
CA PHE A 91 -4.33 0.85 14.50
C PHE A 91 -3.27 1.01 15.59
N MET A 92 -2.03 1.21 15.19
CA MET A 92 -0.90 1.34 16.09
C MET A 92 -0.94 2.67 16.86
N VAL A 93 -0.54 2.66 18.13
CA VAL A 93 -0.38 3.87 18.94
C VAL A 93 0.81 4.68 18.41
N ALA A 94 0.61 5.99 18.24
CA ALA A 94 1.66 6.89 17.77
C ALA A 94 2.87 6.87 18.72
N GLY A 95 4.09 6.81 18.17
CA GLY A 95 5.34 6.84 18.95
C GLY A 95 5.93 5.46 19.32
N HIS A 96 5.19 4.37 19.08
CA HIS A 96 5.68 2.99 19.31
C HIS A 96 5.57 2.09 18.06
N SER A 97 5.35 2.69 16.89
CA SER A 97 5.13 2.02 15.62
C SER A 97 6.45 1.84 14.86
N TYR A 98 7.28 0.89 15.27
CA TYR A 98 8.43 0.44 14.48
C TYR A 98 7.98 -0.74 13.61
N MET A 99 7.19 -0.46 12.57
CA MET A 99 6.65 -1.50 11.71
C MET A 99 7.72 -1.99 10.72
N PRO A 100 7.59 -3.23 10.20
CA PRO A 100 8.43 -3.71 9.10
C PRO A 100 8.43 -2.76 7.88
N CYS A 101 7.29 -2.10 7.61
CA CYS A 101 7.19 -1.07 6.59
C CYS A 101 8.15 0.11 6.83
N ASP A 102 8.27 0.60 8.07
CA ASP A 102 9.17 1.71 8.41
C ASP A 102 10.64 1.34 8.18
N ARG A 103 11.00 0.07 8.49
CA ARG A 103 12.33 -0.46 8.20
C ARG A 103 12.61 -0.49 6.70
N ALA A 104 11.64 -0.93 5.90
CA ALA A 104 11.76 -0.94 4.45
C ALA A 104 11.91 0.48 3.90
N PHE A 105 11.06 1.43 4.33
CA PHE A 105 11.15 2.84 3.95
C PHE A 105 12.49 3.47 4.33
N GLY A 106 12.99 3.23 5.53
CA GLY A 106 14.31 3.73 5.95
C GLY A 106 15.44 3.18 5.09
N SER A 107 15.34 1.93 4.61
CA SER A 107 16.32 1.31 3.71
C SER A 107 16.24 1.90 2.30
N ILE A 108 15.02 2.06 1.78
CA ILE A 108 14.73 2.73 0.49
C ILE A 108 15.29 4.15 0.50
N GLU A 109 14.98 4.94 1.53
CA GLU A 109 15.39 6.32 1.64
C GLU A 109 16.93 6.45 1.71
N LYS A 110 17.59 5.61 2.52
CA LYS A 110 19.07 5.56 2.57
C LYS A 110 19.68 5.28 1.20
N LYS A 111 19.06 4.41 0.39
CA LYS A 111 19.55 4.06 -0.94
C LYS A 111 19.32 5.19 -1.95
N ILE A 112 18.14 5.81 -1.92
CA ILE A 112 17.79 6.95 -2.75
C ILE A 112 18.71 8.16 -2.47
N ARG A 113 18.97 8.47 -1.19
CA ARG A 113 19.83 9.59 -0.78
C ARG A 113 21.28 9.46 -1.26
N LYS A 114 21.74 8.24 -1.58
CA LYS A 114 23.08 8.00 -2.15
C LYS A 114 23.15 8.28 -3.65
N GLN A 115 22.01 8.39 -4.34
CA GLN A 115 21.98 8.70 -5.76
C GLN A 115 21.98 10.22 -5.95
N ALA A 116 22.90 10.73 -6.77
CA ALA A 116 22.99 12.15 -7.08
C ALA A 116 21.74 12.66 -7.82
N THR A 117 21.23 11.85 -8.74
CA THR A 117 20.03 12.14 -9.52
C THR A 117 19.29 10.85 -9.83
N ILE A 118 17.96 10.89 -9.81
CA ILE A 118 17.09 9.81 -10.29
C ILE A 118 16.27 10.41 -11.42
N ASN A 119 16.45 9.90 -12.63
CA ASN A 119 15.98 10.58 -13.84
C ASN A 119 14.68 9.99 -14.40
N ASN A 120 14.32 8.76 -14.02
CA ASN A 120 13.09 8.11 -14.47
C ASN A 120 12.48 7.21 -13.38
N PRO A 121 11.17 6.89 -13.49
CA PRO A 121 10.50 5.98 -12.57
C PRO A 121 11.08 4.56 -12.54
N ASP A 122 11.69 4.09 -13.63
CA ASP A 122 12.28 2.76 -13.72
C ASP A 122 13.50 2.58 -12.83
N GLU A 123 14.35 3.58 -12.81
CA GLU A 123 15.51 3.67 -11.93
C GLU A 123 15.05 3.69 -10.46
N TYR A 124 14.01 4.48 -10.15
CA TYR A 124 13.43 4.52 -8.81
C TYR A 124 12.89 3.14 -8.39
N ALA A 125 12.15 2.46 -9.25
CA ALA A 125 11.64 1.12 -8.98
C ALA A 125 12.78 0.11 -8.73
N LYS A 126 13.85 0.12 -9.54
CA LYS A 126 15.02 -0.74 -9.35
C LYS A 126 15.74 -0.47 -8.03
N LEU A 127 15.85 0.80 -7.63
CA LEU A 127 16.43 1.17 -6.34
C LEU A 127 15.60 0.62 -5.18
N ILE A 128 14.27 0.70 -5.26
CA ILE A 128 13.38 0.11 -4.26
C ILE A 128 13.51 -1.41 -4.21
N GLN A 129 13.45 -2.09 -5.36
CA GLN A 129 13.54 -3.55 -5.44
C GLN A 129 14.78 -4.09 -4.72
N THR A 130 15.88 -3.34 -4.77
CA THR A 130 17.18 -3.74 -4.22
C THR A 130 17.52 -3.02 -2.91
N ALA A 131 16.55 -2.34 -2.28
CA ALA A 131 16.78 -1.54 -1.08
C ALA A 131 17.04 -2.39 0.18
N THR A 132 16.55 -3.62 0.20
CA THR A 132 16.72 -4.57 1.31
C THR A 132 17.41 -5.84 0.82
N THR A 133 18.08 -6.57 1.72
CA THR A 133 18.79 -7.82 1.38
C THR A 133 17.86 -8.90 0.83
N GLY A 134 16.62 -8.97 1.31
CA GLY A 134 15.60 -9.92 0.82
C GLY A 134 14.87 -9.48 -0.45
N GLY A 135 15.20 -8.29 -0.97
CA GLY A 135 14.46 -7.65 -2.04
C GLY A 135 13.11 -7.10 -1.59
N ILE A 136 12.59 -6.16 -2.36
CA ILE A 136 11.22 -5.64 -2.23
C ILE A 136 10.48 -5.96 -3.51
N ASN A 137 9.30 -6.54 -3.40
CA ASN A 137 8.43 -6.70 -4.55
C ASN A 137 7.87 -5.32 -4.93
N VAL A 138 8.11 -4.87 -6.16
CA VAL A 138 7.64 -3.56 -6.62
C VAL A 138 6.54 -3.76 -7.63
N VAL A 139 5.35 -3.29 -7.29
CA VAL A 139 4.17 -3.29 -8.13
C VAL A 139 3.97 -1.87 -8.66
N ARG A 140 3.81 -1.73 -9.97
CA ARG A 140 3.43 -0.44 -10.57
C ARG A 140 1.93 -0.40 -10.71
N MET A 141 1.33 0.60 -10.10
CA MET A 141 -0.09 0.87 -10.29
C MET A 141 -0.27 1.59 -11.63
N THR A 142 -1.35 1.28 -12.32
CA THR A 142 -1.83 2.04 -13.48
C THR A 142 -3.06 2.85 -13.10
N GLN A 143 -3.53 3.71 -14.00
CA GLN A 143 -4.72 4.52 -13.74
C GLN A 143 -5.97 3.65 -13.50
N GLU A 144 -6.08 2.47 -14.13
CA GLU A 144 -7.22 1.57 -13.94
C GLU A 144 -7.22 0.87 -12.57
N ASP A 145 -6.07 0.81 -11.90
CA ASP A 145 -5.99 0.22 -10.56
C ASP A 145 -6.59 1.15 -9.48
N PHE A 146 -6.82 2.43 -9.78
CA PHE A 146 -7.33 3.41 -8.81
C PHE A 146 -8.84 3.55 -8.87
N TYR A 147 -9.50 3.14 -7.79
CA TYR A 147 -10.94 3.19 -7.67
C TYR A 147 -11.41 4.37 -6.82
N ASP A 148 -12.53 4.97 -7.20
CA ASP A 148 -13.26 5.86 -6.29
C ASP A 148 -14.04 5.04 -5.27
N ILE A 149 -13.37 4.74 -4.16
CA ILE A 149 -13.95 3.95 -3.06
C ILE A 149 -15.16 4.65 -2.45
N LYS A 150 -15.23 5.98 -2.52
CA LYS A 150 -16.41 6.71 -2.03
C LYS A 150 -17.65 6.32 -2.84
N ALA A 151 -17.53 6.25 -4.16
CA ALA A 151 -18.61 5.80 -5.03
C ALA A 151 -18.93 4.31 -4.81
N LEU A 152 -17.92 3.46 -4.61
CA LEU A 152 -18.12 2.03 -4.36
C LEU A 152 -18.79 1.73 -3.00
N SER A 153 -18.60 2.61 -2.02
CA SER A 153 -19.16 2.44 -0.68
C SER A 153 -20.68 2.63 -0.60
N ILE A 154 -21.30 3.22 -1.62
CA ILE A 154 -22.76 3.40 -1.71
C ILE A 154 -23.50 2.06 -1.85
N ILE A 155 -22.82 1.00 -2.33
CA ILE A 155 -23.40 -0.32 -2.57
C ILE A 155 -23.54 -1.16 -1.28
N VAL A 156 -22.92 -0.71 -0.17
CA VAL A 156 -22.93 -1.45 1.11
C VAL A 156 -24.23 -1.23 1.91
N TYR A 157 -25.15 -0.37 1.44
CA TYR A 157 -26.46 -0.11 2.03
C TYR A 157 -27.62 -0.63 1.18
#